data_AF-A0A3B4Z8I9-F1
#
_entry.id   AF-A0A3B4Z8I9-F1
#
_cell.length_a   1.000
_cell.length_b   1.000
_cell.length_c   1.000
_cell.angle_alpha   90.00
_cell.angle_beta   90.00
_cell.angle_gamma   90.00
#
_symmetry.space_group_name_H-M   'P 1'
#
loop_
_entity.id
_entity.type
_entity.pdbx_description
1 polymer ?
#
loop_
_entity_poly.entity_id
_entity_poly.type
_entity_poly.pdbx_seq_one_letter_code
_entity_poly.pdbx_strand_id
1 'polypeptide(L)' 'MEFLMGNPFATPVGQKIERATGSSLPSEDWALNMEICDTVNSSEEGPRDAVRAIKKRVVGNKNFKEVMLAGAMPSRPAR' A
#
# COMPACT_ATOMS: atom_id res chain seq x y z
N MET A 1 -17.00 -3.92 12.41
CA MET A 1 -17.33 -4.85 11.31
C MET A 1 -16.35 -4.61 10.14
N GLU A 2 -15.15 -5.20 10.15
CA GLU A 2 -14.22 -5.10 8.99
C GLU A 2 -14.59 -6.08 7.85
N PHE A 3 -15.40 -7.11 8.16
CA PHE A 3 -15.76 -8.21 7.25
C PHE A 3 -16.58 -7.77 6.02
N LEU A 4 -17.37 -6.69 6.12
CA LEU A 4 -18.22 -6.23 5.02
C LEU A 4 -17.49 -5.34 4.00
N MET A 5 -16.23 -4.98 4.25
CA MET A 5 -15.57 -3.88 3.56
C MET A 5 -14.69 -4.35 2.37
N GLY A 6 -14.96 -5.56 1.84
CA GLY A 6 -14.31 -6.12 0.66
C GLY A 6 -12.81 -6.39 0.82
N ASN A 7 -12.18 -6.90 -0.25
CA ASN A 7 -10.74 -7.14 -0.31
C ASN A 7 -9.97 -5.80 -0.31
N PRO A 8 -9.06 -5.53 0.65
CA PRO A 8 -8.28 -4.30 0.66
C PRO A 8 -7.43 -4.03 -0.60
N PHE A 9 -7.05 -5.06 -1.36
CA PHE A 9 -6.34 -4.90 -2.63
C PHE A 9 -7.26 -4.68 -3.84
N ALA A 10 -8.58 -4.69 -3.66
CA ALA A 10 -9.53 -4.39 -4.73
C ALA A 10 -9.79 -2.88 -4.89
N THR A 11 -9.34 -2.04 -3.95
CA THR A 11 -9.49 -0.58 -4.03
C THR A 11 -8.44 0.02 -4.96
N PRO A 12 -8.66 1.23 -5.54
CA PRO A 12 -7.69 1.85 -6.44
C PRO A 12 -6.29 2.00 -5.82
N VAL A 13 -6.21 2.45 -4.56
CA VAL A 13 -4.95 2.55 -3.83
C VAL A 13 -4.40 1.17 -3.42
N GLY A 14 -5.28 0.23 -3.08
CA GLY A 14 -4.93 -1.13 -2.70
C GLY A 14 -4.20 -1.90 -3.79
N GLN A 15 -4.66 -1.77 -5.05
CA GLN A 15 -3.99 -2.39 -6.20
C GLN A 15 -2.57 -1.85 -6.39
N LYS A 16 -2.38 -0.53 -6.23
CA LYS A 16 -1.06 0.09 -6.31
C LYS A 16 -0.14 -0.39 -5.18
N ILE A 17 -0.65 -0.47 -3.96
CA ILE A 17 0.06 -0.98 -2.79
C ILE A 17 0.47 -2.45 -3.00
N GLU A 18 -0.43 -3.28 -3.53
CA GLU A 18 -0.13 -4.69 -3.83
C GLU A 18 1.04 -4.81 -4.81
N ARG A 19 1.03 -3.99 -5.87
CA ARG A 19 2.10 -3.94 -6.87
C ARG A 19 3.43 -3.40 -6.30
N ALA A 20 3.38 -2.32 -5.53
CA ALA A 20 4.56 -1.67 -4.92
C ALA A 20 5.26 -2.52 -3.86
N THR A 21 4.61 -3.57 -3.38
CA THR A 21 5.11 -4.45 -2.31
C THR A 21 5.23 -5.90 -2.76
N GLY A 22 5.19 -6.16 -4.07
CA GLY A 22 5.29 -7.50 -4.62
C GLY A 22 6.66 -8.12 -4.37
N SER A 23 6.68 -9.39 -3.95
CA SER A 23 7.93 -10.14 -3.71
C SER A 23 8.83 -10.29 -4.93
N SER A 24 8.31 -10.10 -6.14
CA SER A 24 9.08 -10.09 -7.39
C SER A 24 9.87 -8.81 -7.64
N LEU A 25 9.58 -7.70 -6.93
CA LEU A 25 10.26 -6.42 -7.14
C LEU A 25 11.74 -6.51 -6.73
N PRO A 26 12.72 -6.10 -7.54
CA PRO A 26 14.11 -6.14 -7.13
C PRO A 26 14.43 -5.16 -5.98
N SER A 27 13.73 -4.03 -5.91
CA SER A 27 13.88 -2.95 -4.93
C SER A 27 12.59 -2.11 -4.86
N GLU A 28 12.59 -1.06 -4.05
CA GLU A 28 11.52 -0.07 -3.98
C GLU A 28 11.24 0.58 -5.34
N ASP A 29 9.97 0.68 -5.71
CA ASP A 29 9.51 1.46 -6.84
C ASP A 29 9.10 2.85 -6.34
N TRP A 30 10.07 3.78 -6.30
CA TRP A 30 9.83 5.14 -5.81
C TRP A 30 8.81 5.90 -6.64
N ALA A 31 8.72 5.64 -7.95
CA ALA A 31 7.72 6.29 -8.80
C ALA A 31 6.30 5.85 -8.41
N LEU A 32 6.09 4.54 -8.23
CA LEU A 32 4.81 4.00 -7.78
C LEU A 32 4.47 4.41 -6.34
N ASN A 33 5.47 4.49 -5.46
CA ASN A 33 5.29 4.96 -4.09
C ASN A 33 4.80 6.41 -4.04
N MET A 34 5.31 7.28 -4.91
CA MET A 34 4.82 8.66 -5.03
C MET A 34 3.39 8.72 -5.61
N GLU A 35 3.11 7.90 -6.63
CA GLU A 35 1.76 7.78 -7.20
C GLU A 35 0.72 7.29 -6.16
N ILE A 36 1.14 6.43 -5.23
CA ILE A 36 0.30 6.02 -4.09
C ILE A 36 -0.03 7.23 -3.21
N CYS A 37 0.94 8.08 -2.86
CA CYS A 37 0.67 9.30 -2.10
C CYS A 37 -0.33 10.22 -2.80
N ASP A 38 -0.18 10.41 -4.12
CA ASP A 38 -1.12 11.22 -4.90
C ASP A 38 -2.52 10.61 -4.91
N THR A 39 -2.62 9.29 -5.08
CA THR A 39 -3.89 8.56 -5.05
C THR A 39 -4.57 8.67 -3.67
N VAL A 40 -3.79 8.54 -2.59
CA VAL A 40 -4.28 8.69 -1.20
C VAL A 40 -4.82 10.10 -0.98
N ASN A 41 -4.09 11.13 -1.45
CA ASN A 41 -4.47 12.52 -1.25
C ASN A 41 -5.61 13.00 -2.17
N SER A 42 -5.93 12.24 -3.21
CA SER A 42 -6.98 12.59 -4.18
C SER A 42 -8.36 12.03 -3.84
N SER A 43 -8.49 11.23 -2.76
CA SER A 43 -9.74 10.60 -2.35
C SER A 43 -9.94 10.65 -0.84
N GLU A 44 -11.17 10.96 -0.39
CA GLU A 44 -11.55 10.95 1.03
C GLU A 44 -11.38 9.56 1.67
N GLU A 45 -11.66 8.50 0.91
CA GLU A 45 -11.49 7.11 1.36
C GLU A 45 -10.03 6.62 1.22
N GLY A 46 -9.20 7.34 0.46
CA GLY A 46 -7.81 7.00 0.16
C GLY A 46 -6.98 6.63 1.38
N PRO A 47 -6.93 7.46 2.45
CA PRO A 47 -6.19 7.14 3.66
C PRO A 47 -6.66 5.85 4.35
N ARG A 48 -7.98 5.64 4.42
CA ARG A 48 -8.58 4.46 5.07
C ARG A 48 -8.24 3.19 4.29
N ASP A 49 -8.38 3.23 2.97
CA ASP A 49 -8.11 2.07 2.11
C ASP A 49 -6.62 1.74 2.05
N ALA A 50 -5.74 2.75 2.05
CA ALA A 50 -4.31 2.55 2.10
C ALA A 50 -3.88 1.82 3.38
N VAL A 51 -4.37 2.26 4.55
CA VAL A 51 -4.07 1.60 5.83
C VAL A 51 -4.55 0.15 5.83
N ARG A 52 -5.73 -0.13 5.27
CA ARG A 52 -6.25 -1.51 5.18
C ARG A 52 -5.38 -2.39 4.27
N ALA A 53 -4.95 -1.88 3.13
CA ALA A 53 -4.08 -2.60 2.20
C ALA A 53 -2.69 -2.85 2.80
N ILE A 54 -2.09 -1.85 3.45
CA ILE A 54 -0.80 -1.98 4.15
C ILE A 54 -0.92 -2.99 5.30
N LYS A 55 -1.97 -2.90 6.13
CA LYS A 55 -2.22 -3.85 7.22
C LYS A 55 -2.35 -5.27 6.69
N LYS A 56 -3.07 -5.48 5.58
CA LYS A 56 -3.17 -6.78 4.90
C LYS A 56 -1.81 -7.29 4.43
N ARG A 57 -0.93 -6.40 3.94
CA ARG A 57 0.41 -6.79 3.48
C ARG A 57 1.35 -7.16 4.63
N VAL A 58 1.25 -6.47 5.77
CA VAL A 58 2.23 -6.59 6.87
C VAL A 58 1.82 -7.64 7.90
N VAL A 59 0.55 -7.66 8.31
CA VAL A 59 0.10 -8.49 9.45
C VAL A 59 0.12 -9.97 9.08
N GLY A 60 0.95 -10.75 9.77
CA GLY A 60 1.06 -12.20 9.57
C GLY A 60 1.84 -12.62 8.32
N ASN A 61 2.40 -11.67 7.56
CA ASN A 61 3.20 -11.98 6.38
C ASN A 61 4.63 -12.36 6.76
N LYS A 62 5.05 -13.57 6.40
CA LYS A 62 6.41 -14.09 6.66
C LYS A 62 7.42 -13.69 5.57
N ASN A 63 6.96 -13.05 4.50
CA ASN A 63 7.86 -12.54 3.46
C ASN A 63 8.42 -11.19 3.89
N PHE A 64 9.60 -11.21 4.53
CA PHE A 64 10.26 -10.01 5.03
C PHE A 64 10.47 -8.94 3.98
N LYS A 65 10.74 -9.33 2.72
CA LYS A 65 10.92 -8.38 1.63
C LYS A 65 9.65 -7.58 1.36
N GLU A 66 8.49 -8.24 1.29
CA GLU A 66 7.23 -7.53 1.08
C GLU A 66 6.87 -6.64 2.28
N VAL A 67 7.20 -7.07 3.50
CA VAL A 67 7.02 -6.27 4.72
C VAL A 67 7.93 -5.04 4.71
N MET A 68 9.19 -5.18 4.30
CA MET A 68 10.15 -4.07 4.18
C MET A 68 9.70 -3.08 3.10
N LEU A 69 9.30 -3.56 1.92
CA LEU A 69 8.79 -2.71 0.84
C LEU A 69 7.53 -1.95 1.25
N ALA A 70 6.64 -2.55 2.05
CA ALA A 70 5.48 -1.86 2.60
C ALA A 70 5.87 -0.75 3.60
N GLY A 71 6.95 -0.96 4.36
CA GLY A 71 7.53 0.05 5.25
C GLY A 71 8.23 1.20 4.52
N ALA A 72 8.64 1.01 3.27
CA ALA A 72 9.25 2.04 2.43
C ALA A 72 8.23 3.03 1.81
N MET A 73 6.94 2.84 2.05
CA MET A 73 5.91 3.77 1.58
C MET A 73 6.11 5.15 2.22
N PRO A 74 6.17 6.24 1.43
CA PRO A 74 6.40 7.56 1.96
C PRO A 74 5.23 7.99 2.85
N SER A 75 5.55 8.40 4.08
CA SER A 75 4.59 9.00 5.02
C SER A 75 4.24 10.45 4.65
N ARG A 76 4.97 11.06 3.71
CA ARG A 76 4.74 12.36 3.07
C ARG A 76 5.71 12.52 1.90
N PRO A 77 5.30 13.14 0.77
CA PRO A 77 6.26 13.67 -0.18
C PRO A 77 7.10 14.74 0.54
N ALA A 78 8.42 14.63 0.46
CA ALA A 78 9.28 15.79 0.68
C ALA A 78 8.89 16.83 -0.40
N ARG A 79 8.07 17.78 -0.01
CA ARG A 79 7.95 19.06 -0.72
C ARG A 79 8.99 20.00 -0.13
#